data_AF-A0A7K2HQ53-F1
#
_entry.id   AF-A0A7K2HQ53-F1
#
_cell.length_a   1.000
_cell.length_b   1.000
_cell.length_c   1.000
_cell.angle_alpha   90.00
_cell.angle_beta   90.00
_cell.angle_gamma   90.00
#
_symmetry.space_group_name_H-M   'P 1'
#
loop_
_entity.id
_entity.type
_entity.pdbx_description
1 polymer ?
#
loop_
_entity_poly.entity_id
_entity_poly.type
_entity_poly.pdbx_seq_one_letter_code
_entity_poly.pdbx_strand_id
1 'polypeptide(L)' 'MSSSHSKSPRKCPSCGANLYIRKDVTHSDAGPGRVDVMLVCRDESCSQPARHIRTEHPQHA' A
#
# COMPACT_ATOMS: atom_id res chain seq x y z
N MET A 1 -12.44 10.63 16.58
CA MET A 1 -11.35 10.96 15.64
C MET A 1 -11.73 10.45 14.26
N SER A 2 -12.15 11.34 13.36
CA SER A 2 -12.60 10.97 12.01
C SER A 2 -11.39 10.72 11.12
N SER A 3 -11.13 9.46 10.81
CA SER A 3 -10.11 9.07 9.84
C SER A 3 -10.53 9.59 8.46
N SER A 4 -10.02 10.75 8.08
CA SER A 4 -10.13 11.30 6.72
C SER A 4 -9.50 10.32 5.75
N HIS A 5 -10.29 9.35 5.29
CA HIS A 5 -9.97 8.52 4.12
C HIS A 5 -10.14 9.42 2.91
N SER A 6 -9.21 10.36 2.75
CA SER A 6 -8.97 11.05 1.49
C SER A 6 -8.85 9.95 0.44
N LYS A 7 -9.87 9.84 -0.42
CA LYS A 7 -9.84 9.07 -1.68
C LYS A 7 -8.67 9.66 -2.47
N SER A 8 -7.47 9.20 -2.18
CA SER A 8 -6.27 9.64 -2.88
C SER A 8 -6.49 9.24 -4.33
N PRO A 9 -6.31 10.15 -5.30
CA PRO A 9 -6.54 9.84 -6.70
C PRO A 9 -5.65 8.66 -7.08
N ARG A 10 -6.27 7.51 -7.37
CA ARG A 10 -5.60 6.25 -7.68
C ARG A 10 -5.07 6.27 -9.12
N LYS A 11 -4.34 7.30 -9.53
CA LYS A 11 -3.68 7.33 -10.84
C LYS A 11 -2.18 7.47 -10.65
N CYS A 12 -1.43 6.66 -11.39
CA CYS A 12 0.02 6.72 -11.39
C CYS A 12 0.46 8.06 -11.98
N PRO A 13 1.34 8.83 -11.32
CA PRO A 13 1.86 10.07 -11.89
C PRO A 13 2.74 9.83 -13.12
N SER A 14 3.28 8.62 -13.28
CA SER A 14 4.23 8.29 -14.35
C SER A 14 3.54 7.84 -15.64
N CYS A 15 2.52 6.98 -15.56
CA CYS A 15 1.81 6.45 -16.74
C CYS A 15 0.31 6.77 -16.79
N GLY A 16 -0.26 7.43 -15.77
CA GLY A 16 -1.67 7.77 -15.70
C GLY A 16 -2.61 6.58 -15.43
N ALA A 17 -2.09 5.35 -15.39
CA ALA A 17 -2.88 4.14 -15.16
C ALA A 17 -3.43 4.08 -13.73
N ASN A 18 -4.48 3.27 -13.54
CA ASN A 18 -5.10 3.11 -12.23
C ASN A 18 -4.16 2.40 -11.24
N LEU A 19 -4.08 2.94 -10.03
CA LEU A 19 -3.41 2.33 -8.90
C LEU A 19 -4.41 1.48 -8.10
N TYR A 20 -3.99 0.33 -7.61
CA TYR A 20 -4.77 -0.50 -6.69
C TYR A 20 -4.02 -0.66 -5.36
N ILE A 21 -4.77 -0.95 -4.29
CA ILE A 21 -4.18 -1.15 -2.97
C ILE A 21 -3.77 -2.61 -2.86
N ARG A 22 -2.51 -2.84 -2.53
CA ARG A 22 -1.96 -4.14 -2.16
C ARG A 22 -1.58 -4.10 -0.68
N LYS A 23 -1.90 -5.16 0.06
CA LYS A 23 -1.50 -5.34 1.46
C LYS A 23 -0.58 -6.55 1.51
N ASP A 24 0.68 -6.34 1.83
CA ASP A 24 1.65 -7.41 2.02
C ASP A 24 1.81 -7.68 3.51
N VAL A 25 1.32 -8.84 3.95
CA VAL A 25 1.44 -9.28 5.33
C VAL A 25 2.77 -10.02 5.48
N THR A 26 3.71 -9.41 6.20
CA THR A 26 4.92 -10.10 6.64
C THR A 26 4.67 -10.68 8.02
N HIS A 27 4.58 -12.00 8.11
CA HIS A 27 4.58 -12.71 9.38
C HIS A 27 6.04 -12.78 9.87
N SER A 28 6.32 -12.23 11.04
CA SER A 28 7.63 -12.31 11.67
C SER A 28 7.61 -13.47 12.67
N ASP A 29 8.57 -14.39 12.58
CA ASP A 29 8.68 -15.54 13.49
C ASP A 29 9.01 -15.11 14.95
N ALA A 30 9.63 -13.94 15.11
CA ALA A 30 10.14 -13.42 16.39
C ALA A 30 9.43 -12.13 16.90
N GLY A 31 8.30 -11.72 16.32
CA GLY A 31 7.64 -10.47 16.72
C GLY A 31 6.28 -10.22 16.06
N PRO A 32 5.60 -9.10 16.38
CA PRO A 32 4.32 -8.78 15.77
C PRO A 32 4.47 -8.67 14.25
N GLY A 33 3.57 -9.33 13.52
CA GLY A 33 3.53 -9.24 12.06
C GLY A 33 3.39 -7.78 11.60
N ARG A 34 3.85 -7.48 10.40
CA ARG A 34 3.67 -6.16 9.77
C ARG A 34 2.83 -6.30 8.51
N VAL A 35 1.97 -5.32 8.25
CA VAL A 35 1.15 -5.25 7.05
C VAL A 35 1.56 -3.99 6.29
N ASP A 36 2.30 -4.18 5.20
CA ASP A 36 2.71 -3.10 4.32
C ASP A 36 1.60 -2.80 3.31
N VAL A 37 1.07 -1.59 3.35
CA VAL A 37 0.04 -1.12 2.43
C VAL A 37 0.70 -0.32 1.32
N MET A 38 0.61 -0.82 0.09
CA MET A 38 1.19 -0.21 -1.11
C MET A 38 0.12 0.15 -2.13
N LEU A 39 0.34 1.23 -2.88
CA LEU A 39 -0.35 1.49 -4.15
C LEU A 39 0.46 0.86 -5.28
N VAL A 40 -0.14 -0.08 -5.98
CA VAL A 40 0.49 -0.75 -7.12
C VAL A 40 -0.17 -0.27 -8.40
N CYS A 41 0.63 0.12 -9.37
CA CYS A 41 0.18 0.45 -10.71
C CYS A 41 -0.28 -0.81 -11.42
N ARG A 42 -1.44 -0.73 -12.08
CA ARG A 42 -1.95 -1.83 -12.89
C ARG A 42 -1.12 -2.05 -14.15
N ASP A 43 -0.42 -1.03 -14.60
CA ASP A 43 0.45 -1.10 -15.76
C ASP A 43 1.83 -1.64 -15.35
N GLU A 44 2.11 -2.89 -15.72
CA GLU A 44 3.37 -3.56 -15.43
C GLU A 44 4.55 -2.99 -16.23
N SER A 45 4.28 -2.23 -17.29
CA SER A 45 5.31 -1.52 -18.05
C SER A 45 5.76 -0.21 -17.37
N CYS A 46 5.08 0.20 -16.29
CA CYS A 46 5.41 1.40 -15.54
C CYS A 46 6.74 1.23 -14.79
N SER A 47 7.62 2.22 -14.91
CA SER A 47 8.92 2.26 -14.22
C SER A 47 8.80 2.33 -12.69
N GLN A 48 7.65 2.74 -12.16
CA GLN A 48 7.36 2.80 -10.73
C GLN A 48 6.04 2.07 -10.45
N PRO A 49 6.07 0.73 -10.46
CA PRO A 49 4.86 -0.06 -10.35
C PRO A 49 4.33 -0.11 -8.93
N ALA A 50 5.07 0.29 -7.89
CA ALA A 50 4.60 0.27 -6.52
C ALA A 50 5.07 1.50 -5.73
N ARG A 51 4.17 2.05 -4.92
CA ARG A 51 4.44 3.13 -3.97
C ARG A 51 3.95 2.72 -2.59
N HIS A 52 4.85 2.67 -1.62
CA HIS A 52 4.48 2.44 -0.22
C HIS A 52 3.61 3.59 0.30
N ILE A 53 2.54 3.26 1.04
CA ILE A 53 1.65 4.24 1.67
C ILE A 53 1.91 4.29 3.17
N ARG A 54 1.82 3.12 3.82
CA ARG A 54 1.95 2.96 5.26
C ARG A 54 2.25 1.52 5.62
N THR A 55 2.90 1.33 6.75
CA THR A 55 3.05 0.03 7.40
C THR A 55 2.14 0.02 8.62
N GLU A 56 1.26 -0.97 8.70
CA GLU A 56 0.45 -1.25 9.87
C GLU A 56 1.15 -2.34 10.68
N HIS A 57 1.41 -2.08 11.95
CA HIS A 57 1.78 -3.12 12.91
C HIS A 57 0.49 -3.47 13.67
N PRO A 58 -0.17 -4.61 13.39
CA PRO A 58 -1.18 -5.13 14.28
C PRO A 58 -0.57 -5.23 15.68
N GLN A 59 -0.95 -4.29 16.55
CA GLN A 59 -0.58 -4.37 17.96
C GLN A 59 -1.24 -5.64 18.48
N HIS A 60 -0.44 -6.47 19.15
CA HIS A 60 -0.90 -7.65 19.87
C HIS A 60 -2.15 -7.26 20.68
N ALA A 61 -3.29 -7.86 20.36
CA ALA A 61 -4.50 -7.78 21.18
C ALA A 61 -4.34 -8.67 22.43
#